data_AF-S4RLH2-F1
#
_entry.id   AF-S4RLH2-F1
#
_cell.length_a   1.000
_cell.length_b   1.000
_cell.length_c   1.000
_cell.angle_alpha   90.00
_cell.angle_beta   90.00
_cell.angle_gamma   90.00
#
_symmetry.space_group_name_H-M   'P 1'
#
loop_
_entity.id
_entity.type
_entity.pdbx_description
1 polymer ?
#
loop_
_entity_poly.entity_id
_entity_poly.type
_entity_poly.pdbx_seq_one_letter_code
_entity_poly.pdbx_strand_id
1 'polypeptide(L)'
;TGGESAWGKPFKDEFKPNLCHQGRGVLSMANSGPNSNGSQFFITFRSCTHLDRKHAVFGRLIGGLEVLQAIEKIDANPKTDRPEKEIKIEKMTVLVNPFEEGDALLAADRQKALEEDEELEKARLPIVPKPVANAQPKTYRSGIGKYIDMAA
;
A
#
# COMPACT_ATOMS: atom_id res chain seq x y z
N THR A 1 13.29 -11.48 9.60
CA THR A 1 13.05 -10.91 8.26
C THR A 1 12.00 -9.83 8.39
N GLY A 2 12.15 -8.70 7.70
CA GLY A 2 11.25 -7.54 7.81
C GLY A 2 11.20 -6.71 6.53
N GLY A 3 10.65 -5.51 6.58
CA GLY A 3 10.51 -4.63 5.42
C GLY A 3 9.21 -4.83 4.66
N GLU A 4 8.55 -3.73 4.35
CA GLU A 4 7.25 -3.68 3.68
C GLU A 4 7.38 -2.83 2.40
N SER A 5 6.55 -3.11 1.39
CA SER A 5 6.49 -2.29 0.19
C SER A 5 5.64 -1.05 0.44
N ALA A 6 5.68 -0.07 -0.47
CA ALA A 6 4.80 1.10 -0.41
C ALA A 6 3.29 0.74 -0.50
N TRP A 7 2.95 -0.46 -0.97
CA TRP A 7 1.58 -0.94 -1.11
C TRP A 7 1.09 -1.79 0.08
N GLY A 8 1.94 -2.00 1.08
CA GLY A 8 1.66 -2.88 2.23
C GLY A 8 1.60 -4.37 1.90
N LYS A 9 1.81 -4.75 0.65
CA LYS A 9 1.79 -6.13 0.15
C LYS A 9 3.00 -6.41 -0.73
N PRO A 10 3.49 -7.66 -0.78
CA PRO A 10 4.55 -8.00 -1.71
C PRO A 10 4.15 -7.74 -3.15
N PHE A 11 5.11 -7.35 -3.99
CA PHE A 11 4.87 -7.06 -5.41
C PHE A 11 5.67 -7.97 -6.34
N LYS A 12 5.21 -8.01 -7.60
CA LYS A 12 5.70 -8.91 -8.65
C LYS A 12 7.16 -8.66 -9.01
N ASP A 13 7.83 -9.70 -9.50
CA ASP A 13 9.14 -9.56 -10.13
C ASP A 13 9.03 -8.96 -11.53
N GLU A 14 9.97 -8.09 -11.88
CA GLU A 14 10.03 -7.44 -13.19
C GLU A 14 11.34 -7.79 -13.91
N PHE A 15 11.39 -8.96 -14.55
CA PHE A 15 12.57 -9.39 -15.29
C PHE A 15 12.58 -8.79 -16.70
N LYS A 16 13.73 -8.21 -17.07
CA LYS A 16 13.99 -7.71 -18.43
C LYS A 16 15.19 -8.45 -19.02
N PRO A 17 15.15 -8.83 -20.31
CA PRO A 17 16.24 -9.61 -20.93
C PRO A 17 17.57 -8.86 -21.01
N ASN A 18 17.52 -7.53 -20.99
CA ASN A 18 18.69 -6.64 -21.01
C ASN A 18 19.22 -6.28 -19.61
N LEU A 19 18.52 -6.67 -18.54
CA LEU A 19 18.94 -6.38 -17.16
C LEU A 19 19.40 -7.67 -16.49
N CYS A 20 20.71 -7.79 -16.31
CA CYS A 20 21.37 -8.92 -15.65
C CYS A 20 22.36 -8.43 -14.60
N HIS A 21 22.75 -9.31 -13.68
CA HIS A 21 23.72 -9.03 -12.62
C HIS A 21 25.16 -9.12 -13.17
N GLN A 22 25.43 -8.37 -14.24
CA GLN A 22 26.74 -8.29 -14.85
C GLN A 22 27.49 -7.04 -14.37
N GLY A 23 28.68 -7.25 -13.84
CA GLY A 23 29.53 -6.20 -13.31
C GLY A 23 29.25 -5.84 -11.85
N ARG A 24 30.00 -4.86 -11.37
CA ARG A 24 29.90 -4.30 -10.02
C ARG A 24 28.89 -3.17 -9.98
N GLY A 25 28.17 -3.07 -8.86
CA GLY A 25 27.24 -1.98 -8.57
C GLY A 25 25.85 -2.16 -9.17
N VAL A 26 25.44 -3.39 -9.48
CA VAL A 26 24.05 -3.65 -9.93
C VAL A 26 23.12 -3.61 -8.72
N LEU A 27 22.00 -2.90 -8.84
CA LEU A 27 21.01 -2.72 -7.79
C LEU A 27 19.77 -3.57 -8.07
N SER A 28 19.41 -4.43 -7.11
CA SER A 28 18.36 -5.43 -7.26
C SER A 28 17.53 -5.63 -6.00
N MET A 29 16.29 -6.08 -6.17
CA MET A 29 15.37 -6.38 -5.07
C MET A 29 15.72 -7.72 -4.40
N ALA A 30 15.76 -7.73 -3.07
CA ALA A 30 15.79 -8.96 -2.29
C ALA A 30 14.36 -9.50 -2.15
N ASN A 31 14.22 -10.82 -2.24
CA ASN A 31 12.94 -11.51 -2.10
C ASN A 31 13.13 -12.83 -1.35
N SER A 32 12.02 -13.45 -0.98
CA SER A 32 11.93 -14.76 -0.32
C SER A 32 11.35 -15.85 -1.23
N GLY A 33 11.25 -15.56 -2.52
CA GLY A 33 10.58 -16.39 -3.52
C GLY A 33 10.00 -15.52 -4.65
N PRO A 34 9.39 -16.16 -5.66
CA PRO A 34 8.78 -15.43 -6.77
C PRO A 34 7.71 -14.45 -6.29
N ASN A 35 7.75 -13.22 -6.81
CA ASN A 35 6.78 -12.16 -6.55
C ASN A 35 6.63 -11.77 -5.06
N SER A 36 7.70 -11.89 -4.27
CA SER A 36 7.69 -11.52 -2.85
C SER A 36 8.55 -10.30 -2.52
N ASN A 37 8.62 -9.33 -3.45
CA ASN A 37 9.41 -8.11 -3.26
C ASN A 37 8.77 -7.20 -2.20
N GLY A 38 9.60 -6.71 -1.27
CA GLY A 38 9.22 -5.77 -0.20
C GLY A 38 9.98 -4.44 -0.33
N SER A 39 10.76 -4.08 0.69
CA SER A 39 11.66 -2.91 0.65
C SER A 39 13.14 -3.27 0.72
N GLN A 40 13.48 -4.54 0.93
CA GLN A 40 14.87 -4.97 0.98
C GLN A 40 15.47 -4.99 -0.44
N PHE A 41 16.66 -4.40 -0.58
CA PHE A 41 17.43 -4.40 -1.81
C PHE A 41 18.89 -4.70 -1.51
N PHE A 42 19.67 -5.04 -2.54
CA PHE A 42 21.10 -5.26 -2.43
C PHE A 42 21.84 -4.68 -3.63
N ILE A 43 23.14 -4.44 -3.43
CA ILE A 43 24.06 -3.97 -4.46
C ILE A 43 25.13 -5.06 -4.68
N THR A 44 25.40 -5.41 -5.93
CA THR A 44 26.41 -6.43 -6.23
C THR A 44 27.84 -5.89 -6.14
N PHE A 45 28.73 -6.66 -5.52
CA PHE A 45 30.17 -6.36 -5.53
C PHE A 45 30.89 -6.89 -6.77
N ARG A 46 30.31 -7.89 -7.44
CA ARG A 46 30.84 -8.52 -8.66
C ARG A 46 29.69 -9.05 -9.53
N SER A 47 30.02 -9.56 -10.72
CA SER A 47 29.06 -10.27 -11.57
C SER A 47 28.51 -11.51 -10.86
N CYS A 48 27.19 -11.64 -10.80
CA CYS A 48 26.47 -12.70 -10.08
C CYS A 48 25.35 -13.29 -10.95
N THR A 49 25.71 -13.97 -12.04
CA THR A 49 24.76 -14.54 -13.02
C THR A 49 23.77 -15.55 -12.42
N HIS A 50 24.10 -16.15 -11.28
CA HIS A 50 23.20 -17.07 -10.55
C HIS A 50 21.98 -16.39 -9.92
N LEU A 51 21.97 -15.05 -9.85
CA LEU A 51 20.86 -14.22 -9.38
C LEU A 51 19.92 -13.76 -10.51
N ASP A 52 20.33 -13.96 -11.76
CA ASP A 52 19.54 -13.59 -12.93
C ASP A 52 18.21 -14.37 -12.95
N ARG A 53 17.12 -13.66 -13.25
CA ARG A 53 15.74 -14.19 -13.21
C ARG A 53 15.28 -14.71 -11.84
N LYS A 54 16.00 -14.37 -10.77
CA LYS A 54 15.57 -14.61 -9.38
C LYS A 54 15.33 -13.30 -8.65
N HIS A 55 16.15 -12.29 -8.91
CA HIS A 55 16.04 -10.96 -8.32
C HIS A 55 15.83 -9.92 -9.41
N ALA A 56 14.83 -9.05 -9.24
CA ALA A 56 14.53 -8.00 -10.20
C ALA A 56 15.58 -6.90 -10.11
N VAL A 57 16.29 -6.66 -11.22
CA VAL A 57 17.26 -5.57 -11.36
C VAL A 57 16.49 -4.30 -11.72
N PHE A 58 16.69 -3.22 -10.97
CA PHE A 58 15.99 -1.96 -11.21
C PHE A 58 16.94 -0.75 -11.28
N GLY A 59 18.24 -0.94 -11.10
CA GLY A 59 19.20 0.15 -11.23
C GLY A 59 20.65 -0.30 -11.24
N ARG A 60 21.54 0.70 -11.34
CA ARG A 60 22.98 0.52 -11.23
C ARG A 60 23.61 1.77 -10.63
N LEU A 61 24.66 1.58 -9.84
CA LEU A 61 25.47 2.70 -9.35
C LEU A 61 26.16 3.40 -10.52
N ILE A 62 25.97 4.72 -10.60
CA ILE A 62 26.64 5.61 -11.56
C ILE A 62 27.88 6.28 -10.95
N GLY A 63 27.98 6.32 -9.62
CA GLY A 63 29.07 6.95 -8.87
C GLY A 63 29.17 6.39 -7.46
N GLY A 64 30.19 6.82 -6.70
CA GLY A 64 30.40 6.34 -5.33
C GLY A 64 30.92 4.90 -5.22
N LEU A 65 31.59 4.39 -6.25
CA LEU A 65 32.19 3.05 -6.24
C LEU A 65 33.25 2.88 -5.13
N GLU A 66 33.93 3.96 -4.75
CA GLU A 66 34.85 4.02 -3.63
C GLU A 66 34.16 3.75 -2.29
N VAL A 67 32.94 4.28 -2.10
CA VAL A 67 32.11 4.02 -0.91
C VAL A 67 31.67 2.55 -0.89
N LEU A 68 31.25 2.02 -2.04
CA LEU A 68 30.93 0.60 -2.15
C LEU A 68 32.14 -0.29 -1.83
N GLN A 69 33.35 0.10 -2.26
CA GLN A 69 34.59 -0.59 -1.91
C GLN A 69 34.95 -0.45 -0.43
N ALA A 70 34.70 0.71 0.19
CA ALA A 70 34.89 0.90 1.63
C ALA A 70 33.94 0.00 2.43
N ILE A 71 32.68 -0.12 2.01
CA ILE A 71 31.69 -1.02 2.60
C ILE A 71 32.12 -2.48 2.48
N GLU A 72 32.62 -2.91 1.32
CA GLU A 72 33.09 -4.28 1.08
C GLU A 72 34.30 -4.67 1.95
N LYS A 73 35.13 -3.70 2.35
CA LYS A 73 36.32 -3.93 3.18
C LYS A 73 36.01 -4.09 4.67
N ILE A 74 34.78 -3.82 5.11
CA ILE A 74 34.40 -3.97 6.52
C ILE A 74 34.21 -5.45 6.81
N ASP A 75 34.89 -5.93 7.85
CA ASP A 75 34.76 -7.31 8.30
C ASP A 75 33.31 -7.61 8.72
N ALA A 76 32.82 -8.78 8.30
CA ALA A 76 31.50 -9.28 8.63
C ALA A 76 31.62 -10.49 9.54
N ASN A 77 30.67 -10.62 10.47
CA ASN A 77 30.61 -11.76 11.37
C ASN A 77 30.37 -13.04 10.54
N PRO A 78 31.26 -14.05 10.61
CA PRO A 78 31.19 -15.23 9.75
C PRO A 78 29.97 -16.13 9.99
N LYS A 79 29.22 -15.92 11.09
CA LYS A 79 28.00 -16.68 11.40
C LYS A 79 26.72 -15.99 10.94
N THR A 80 26.72 -14.67 10.78
CA THR A 80 25.49 -13.89 10.53
C THR A 80 25.57 -12.98 9.32
N ASP A 81 26.73 -12.90 8.68
CA ASP A 81 27.05 -12.00 7.56
C ASP A 81 26.77 -10.51 7.86
N ARG A 82 26.64 -10.16 9.15
CA ARG A 82 26.43 -8.79 9.60
C ARG A 82 27.78 -8.08 9.71
N PRO A 83 27.92 -6.87 9.16
CA PRO A 83 29.11 -6.04 9.36
C PRO A 83 29.40 -5.84 10.85
N GLU A 84 30.68 -5.87 11.25
CA GLU A 84 31.09 -5.54 12.62
C GLU A 84 30.79 -4.08 12.96
N LYS A 85 30.96 -3.20 11.97
CA LYS A 85 30.62 -1.77 12.07
C LYS A 85 29.28 -1.53 11.42
N GLU A 86 28.36 -0.91 12.16
CA GLU A 86 27.02 -0.63 11.66
C GLU A 86 27.06 0.39 10.52
N ILE A 87 26.40 0.06 9.40
CA ILE A 87 26.32 0.90 8.20
C ILE A 87 24.87 1.37 8.08
N LYS A 88 24.66 2.69 8.14
CA LYS A 88 23.32 3.31 8.06
C LYS A 88 23.22 4.24 6.85
N ILE A 89 22.03 4.29 6.29
CA ILE A 89 21.64 5.30 5.30
C ILE A 89 21.04 6.46 6.10
N GLU A 90 21.76 7.59 6.18
CA GLU A 90 21.31 8.75 6.96
C GLU A 90 20.23 9.57 6.22
N LYS A 91 20.42 9.74 4.92
CA LYS A 91 19.55 10.55 4.08
C LYS A 91 19.51 9.99 2.66
N MET A 92 18.33 10.02 2.07
CA MET A 92 18.10 9.74 0.65
C MET A 92 17.62 11.02 -0.03
N THR A 93 18.07 11.26 -1.27
CA THR A 93 17.60 12.39 -2.08
C THR A 93 17.32 11.89 -3.49
N VAL A 94 16.10 12.13 -3.96
CA VAL A 94 15.68 11.80 -5.32
C VAL A 94 16.09 12.96 -6.22
N LEU A 95 17.06 12.71 -7.11
CA LEU A 95 17.58 13.75 -8.00
C LEU A 95 16.60 14.08 -9.13
N VAL A 96 15.95 13.04 -9.67
CA VAL A 96 14.97 13.15 -10.75
C VAL A 96 13.83 12.19 -10.43
N ASN A 97 12.62 12.71 -10.28
CA ASN A 97 11.41 11.89 -10.12
C ASN A 97 10.69 11.77 -11.46
N PRO A 98 10.74 10.63 -12.16
CA PRO A 98 10.03 10.46 -13.43
C PRO A 98 8.52 10.21 -13.25
N PHE A 99 8.03 10.10 -12.01
CA PHE A 99 6.65 9.75 -11.71
C PHE A 99 5.79 10.92 -11.22
N GLU A 100 6.27 12.17 -11.26
CA GLU A 100 5.50 13.32 -10.76
C GLU A 100 4.11 13.45 -11.40
N GLU A 101 4.02 13.27 -12.71
CA GLU A 101 2.74 13.29 -13.44
C GLU A 101 1.85 12.10 -13.04
N GLY A 102 2.44 10.92 -12.88
CA GLY A 102 1.74 9.71 -12.45
C GLY A 102 1.21 9.83 -11.02
N ASP A 103 1.99 10.42 -10.13
CA ASP A 103 1.61 10.68 -8.73
C ASP A 103 0.46 11.69 -8.66
N ALA A 104 0.48 12.74 -9.48
CA ALA A 104 -0.59 13.72 -9.55
C ALA A 104 -1.91 13.10 -10.03
N LEU A 105 -1.87 12.25 -11.05
CA LEU A 105 -3.03 11.51 -11.54
C LEU A 105 -3.58 10.55 -10.48
N LEU A 106 -2.71 9.78 -9.83
CA LEU A 106 -3.11 8.83 -8.81
C LEU A 106 -3.70 9.52 -7.57
N ALA A 107 -3.16 10.70 -7.21
CA ALA A 107 -3.72 11.53 -6.14
C ALA A 107 -5.12 12.03 -6.48
N ALA A 108 -5.34 12.47 -7.72
CA ALA A 108 -6.66 12.90 -8.19
C ALA A 108 -7.66 11.73 -8.19
N ASP A 109 -7.26 10.54 -8.64
CA ASP A 109 -8.12 9.35 -8.63
C ASP A 109 -8.47 8.91 -7.20
N ARG A 110 -7.50 8.96 -6.28
CA ARG A 110 -7.75 8.70 -4.85
C ARG A 110 -8.70 9.71 -4.23
N GLN A 111 -8.57 10.99 -4.57
CA GLN A 111 -9.49 12.03 -4.11
C GLN A 111 -10.90 11.78 -4.63
N LYS A 112 -11.06 11.49 -5.92
CA LYS A 112 -12.37 11.14 -6.48
C LYS A 112 -12.99 9.92 -5.82
N ALA A 113 -12.21 8.86 -5.57
CA ALA A 113 -12.71 7.67 -4.89
C ALA A 113 -13.19 7.97 -3.46
N LEU A 114 -12.49 8.86 -2.73
CA LEU A 114 -12.92 9.31 -1.41
C LEU A 114 -14.19 10.17 -1.48
N GLU A 115 -14.28 11.07 -2.47
CA GLU A 115 -15.48 11.89 -2.71
C GLU A 115 -16.69 11.01 -3.08
N GLU A 116 -16.51 10.03 -3.97
CA GLU A 116 -17.53 9.04 -4.34
C GLU A 116 -17.98 8.21 -3.12
N ASP A 117 -17.05 7.73 -2.29
CA ASP A 117 -17.38 7.00 -1.05
C ASP A 117 -18.10 7.91 -0.04
N GLU A 118 -17.70 9.17 0.10
CA GLU A 118 -18.41 10.15 0.94
C GLU A 118 -19.81 10.46 0.43
N GLU A 119 -20.00 10.58 -0.89
CA GLU A 119 -21.31 10.78 -1.50
C GLU A 119 -22.20 9.55 -1.32
N LEU A 120 -21.65 8.34 -1.50
CA LEU A 120 -22.35 7.08 -1.24
C LEU A 120 -22.73 6.93 0.25
N GLU A 121 -21.86 7.35 1.18
CA GLU A 121 -22.15 7.42 2.61
C GLU A 121 -23.25 8.43 2.93
N LYS A 122 -23.16 9.67 2.40
CA LYS A 122 -24.20 10.70 2.56
C LYS A 122 -25.53 10.25 1.97
N ALA A 123 -25.52 9.55 0.85
CA ALA A 123 -26.71 8.95 0.23
C ALA A 123 -27.24 7.72 1.00
N ARG A 124 -26.41 7.03 1.79
CA ARG A 124 -26.80 5.92 2.68
C ARG A 124 -27.38 6.37 4.03
N LEU A 125 -27.17 7.61 4.46
CA LEU A 125 -27.70 8.13 5.73
C LEU A 125 -29.22 8.47 5.63
N PRO A 126 -29.99 8.27 6.71
CA PRO A 126 -31.10 7.32 6.70
C PRO A 126 -32.45 7.90 6.27
N ILE A 127 -33.34 7.03 5.79
CA ILE A 127 -34.80 7.28 5.78
C ILE A 127 -35.21 7.55 7.23
N VAL A 128 -35.28 8.82 7.62
CA VAL A 128 -35.87 9.23 8.89
C VAL A 128 -37.37 8.91 8.80
N PRO A 129 -37.92 7.97 9.60
CA PRO A 129 -39.37 7.85 9.66
C PRO A 129 -39.92 9.19 10.16
N LYS A 130 -40.77 9.85 9.37
CA LYS A 130 -41.46 11.10 9.76
C LYS A 130 -42.02 10.90 11.18
N PRO A 131 -41.81 11.85 12.12
CA PRO A 131 -42.48 11.77 13.40
C PRO A 131 -43.98 11.81 13.11
N VAL A 132 -44.69 10.73 13.46
CA VAL A 132 -46.13 10.66 13.41
C VAL A 132 -46.62 11.66 14.46
N ALA A 133 -46.94 12.88 14.01
CA ALA A 133 -47.52 13.89 14.88
C ALA A 133 -48.76 13.30 15.54
N ASN A 134 -48.84 13.42 16.87
CA ASN A 134 -49.92 12.96 17.73
C ASN A 134 -51.30 13.17 17.10
N ALA A 135 -51.79 12.16 16.38
CA ALA A 135 -53.16 12.12 15.90
C ALA A 135 -53.98 11.55 17.06
N GLN A 136 -54.59 12.44 17.84
CA GLN A 136 -55.68 12.04 18.72
C GLN A 136 -56.73 11.29 17.88
N PRO A 137 -57.24 10.13 18.34
CA PRO A 137 -58.28 9.44 17.61
C PRO A 137 -59.51 10.36 17.50
N LYS A 138 -59.92 10.68 16.28
CA LYS A 138 -61.15 11.45 16.03
C LYS A 138 -62.33 10.61 16.50
N THR A 139 -62.91 10.95 17.65
CA THR A 139 -64.16 10.37 18.13
C THR A 139 -65.31 10.90 17.28
N TYR A 140 -66.01 10.01 16.58
CA TYR A 140 -67.24 10.38 15.87
C TYR A 140 -68.45 10.18 16.79
N ARG A 141 -69.01 11.31 17.20
CA ARG A 141 -70.34 11.53 17.84
C ARG A 141 -70.58 10.97 19.25
N SER A 142 -70.92 11.91 20.13
CA SER A 142 -71.66 11.70 21.37
C SER A 142 -73.16 11.56 21.08
N GLY A 143 -73.80 10.57 21.70
CA GLY A 143 -75.24 10.56 22.00
C GLY A 143 -76.20 10.16 20.88
N ILE A 144 -76.84 8.99 21.05
CA ILE A 144 -78.27 8.83 21.43
C ILE A 144 -78.77 7.47 20.93
N GLY A 145 -79.07 6.58 21.88
CA GLY A 145 -80.39 5.95 22.00
C GLY A 145 -80.80 4.82 21.05
N LYS A 146 -81.14 3.70 21.72
CA LYS A 146 -82.27 2.79 21.47
C LYS A 146 -82.01 1.59 20.54
N TYR A 147 -82.34 0.42 21.11
CA TYR A 147 -82.52 -0.90 20.51
C TYR A 147 -81.26 -1.70 20.22
N ILE A 148 -80.75 -2.42 21.23
CA ILE A 148 -80.58 -3.89 21.14
C ILE A 148 -80.64 -4.46 22.58
N ASP A 149 -81.61 -5.32 22.84
CA ASP A 149 -81.94 -5.92 24.15
C ASP A 149 -80.83 -6.86 24.68
N MET A 150 -80.52 -6.77 25.97
CA MET A 150 -79.83 -7.82 26.73
C MET A 150 -80.85 -8.48 27.68
N ALA A 151 -81.58 -9.49 27.18
CA ALA A 151 -82.25 -10.51 27.98
C ALA A 151 -82.73 -11.69 27.10
N ALA A 152 -82.00 -12.80 27.11
CA ALA A 152 -82.45 -14.21 27.06
C ALA A 152 -81.23 -15.14 27.02
#